data_AF-A0A9E1QZD4-F1
#
_entry.id   AF-A0A9E1QZD4-F1
#
_cell.length_a   1.000
_cell.length_b   1.000
_cell.length_c   1.000
_cell.angle_alpha   90.00
_cell.angle_beta   90.00
_cell.angle_gamma   90.00
#
_symmetry.space_group_name_H-M   'P 1'
#
loop_
_entity.id
_entity.type
_entity.pdbx_description
1 polymer ?
#
loop_
_entity_poly.entity_id
_entity_poly.type
_entity_poly.pdbx_seq_one_letter_code
_entity_poly.pdbx_strand_id
1 'polypeptide(L)'
;MSNKTFSNILILGFFVLVLGFIIRVFSGNFQTENKINHSPKLVVGIVVDQMKYQYLTKFWDHYSDEGFKRLVNNGFNAKSNHYGYAQTSTGPGHSTVATGTHPGVHGIIGNSWFDKKSKKSIYCVDDFNYKTVGSKTNQGEKSPSNLLTTTLSDENRVATNFKGKTIGVAIKDRG
;
A
#
# COMPACT_ATOMS: atom_id res chain seq x y z
N MET A 1 13.86 58.50 -41.47
CA MET A 1 14.04 57.09 -41.90
C MET A 1 13.15 56.84 -43.09
N SER A 2 13.64 56.18 -44.16
CA SER A 2 12.80 55.88 -45.34
C SER A 2 11.78 54.79 -45.00
N ASN A 3 10.58 54.83 -45.59
CA ASN A 3 9.54 53.81 -45.41
C ASN A 3 10.07 52.39 -45.71
N LYS A 4 11.04 52.25 -46.63
CA LYS A 4 11.73 50.98 -46.90
C LYS A 4 12.58 50.50 -45.72
N THR A 5 13.29 51.41 -45.06
CA THR A 5 14.13 51.09 -43.88
C THR A 5 13.26 50.66 -42.70
N PHE A 6 12.11 51.31 -42.50
CA PHE A 6 11.16 50.94 -41.44
C PHE A 6 10.50 49.58 -41.68
N SER A 7 10.09 49.29 -42.91
CA SER A 7 9.52 47.98 -43.30
C SER A 7 10.51 46.84 -43.11
N ASN A 8 11.79 47.02 -43.51
CA ASN A 8 12.82 46.00 -43.34
C ASN A 8 13.10 45.68 -41.86
N ILE A 9 13.03 46.67 -40.97
CA ILE A 9 13.20 46.48 -39.52
C ILE A 9 12.02 45.69 -38.93
N LEU A 10 10.79 45.96 -39.38
CA LEU A 10 9.59 45.20 -38.97
C LEU A 10 9.67 43.73 -39.42
N ILE A 11 10.09 43.47 -40.66
CA ILE A 11 10.22 42.11 -41.20
C ILE A 11 11.31 41.33 -40.45
N LEU A 12 12.46 41.96 -40.17
CA LEU A 12 13.53 41.34 -39.41
C LEU A 12 13.10 41.05 -37.96
N GLY A 13 12.41 41.98 -37.31
CA GLY A 13 11.85 41.78 -35.97
C GLY A 13 10.85 40.63 -35.91
N PHE A 14 9.98 40.50 -36.92
CA PHE A 14 9.05 39.39 -37.03
C PHE A 14 9.77 38.05 -37.21
N PHE A 15 10.81 37.99 -38.04
CA PHE A 15 11.62 36.78 -38.23
C PHE A 15 12.34 36.34 -36.95
N VAL A 16 12.89 37.29 -36.18
CA VAL A 16 13.55 37.00 -34.90
C VAL A 16 12.54 36.47 -33.88
N LEU A 17 11.32 37.02 -33.83
CA LEU A 17 10.26 36.53 -32.94
C LEU A 17 9.80 35.12 -33.30
N VAL A 18 9.60 34.83 -34.60
CA VAL A 18 9.21 33.50 -35.07
C VAL A 18 10.33 32.49 -34.77
N LEU A 19 11.59 32.85 -35.01
CA LEU A 19 12.72 31.98 -34.73
C LEU A 19 12.87 31.71 -33.22
N GLY A 20 12.70 32.73 -32.38
CA GLY A 20 12.69 32.58 -30.92
C GLY A 20 11.54 31.70 -30.40
N PHE A 21 10.37 31.80 -31.04
CA PHE A 21 9.22 30.94 -30.72
C PHE A 21 9.48 29.48 -31.12
N ILE A 22 10.02 29.24 -32.32
CA ILE A 22 10.41 27.90 -32.79
C ILE A 22 11.44 27.31 -31.82
N ILE A 23 12.49 28.05 -31.46
CA ILE A 23 13.51 27.57 -30.52
C ILE A 23 12.86 27.22 -29.16
N ARG A 24 11.92 28.02 -28.64
CA ARG A 24 11.21 27.68 -27.39
C ARG A 24 10.35 26.42 -27.50
N VAL A 25 9.66 26.23 -28.61
CA VAL A 25 8.82 25.04 -28.84
C VAL A 25 9.69 23.79 -28.96
N PHE A 26 10.83 23.87 -29.65
CA PHE A 26 11.75 22.74 -29.83
C PHE A 26 12.70 22.51 -28.64
N SER A 27 12.95 23.52 -27.80
CA SER A 27 13.73 23.39 -26.55
C SER A 27 12.87 23.01 -25.35
N GLY A 28 11.59 22.70 -25.55
CA GLY A 28 10.78 22.04 -24.53
C GLY A 28 11.50 20.77 -24.14
N ASN A 29 12.02 20.71 -22.90
CA ASN A 29 12.61 19.51 -22.34
C ASN A 29 11.65 18.36 -22.61
N PHE A 30 12.03 17.44 -23.50
CA PHE A 30 11.43 16.13 -23.57
C PHE A 30 11.69 15.52 -22.19
N GLN A 31 10.72 15.66 -21.28
CA GLN A 31 10.70 14.83 -20.09
C GLN A 31 10.59 13.42 -20.65
N THR A 32 11.71 12.71 -20.62
CA THR A 32 11.70 11.25 -20.70
C THR A 32 10.68 10.81 -19.67
N GLU A 33 9.56 10.23 -20.12
CA GLU A 33 8.67 9.53 -19.22
C GLU A 33 9.53 8.57 -18.43
N ASN A 34 9.74 8.87 -17.14
CA ASN A 34 10.29 7.90 -16.22
C ASN A 34 9.31 6.74 -16.25
N LYS A 35 9.64 5.69 -17.01
CA LYS A 35 8.87 4.45 -17.03
C LYS A 35 8.71 4.01 -15.57
N ILE A 36 7.51 4.21 -15.02
CA ILE A 36 7.07 3.68 -13.73
C ILE A 36 6.82 2.17 -13.88
N ASN A 37 7.75 1.47 -14.52
CA ASN A 37 7.57 0.12 -15.03
C ASN A 37 8.68 -0.80 -14.55
N HIS A 38 9.31 -0.46 -13.43
CA HIS A 38 10.08 -1.42 -12.66
C HIS A 38 9.17 -2.06 -11.63
N SER A 39 8.75 -3.30 -11.91
CA SER A 39 8.11 -4.14 -10.90
C SER A 39 9.10 -4.33 -9.73
N PRO A 40 8.73 -3.96 -8.49
CA PRO A 40 9.61 -4.10 -7.35
C PRO A 40 9.97 -5.57 -7.15
N LYS A 41 11.23 -5.84 -6.79
CA LYS A 41 11.71 -7.21 -6.50
C LYS A 41 11.23 -7.72 -5.14
N LEU A 42 10.87 -6.79 -4.24
CA LEU A 42 10.39 -7.06 -2.89
C LEU A 42 9.37 -5.98 -2.51
N VAL A 43 8.25 -6.40 -1.95
CA VAL A 43 7.26 -5.54 -1.30
C VAL A 43 7.19 -5.96 0.16
N VAL A 44 7.28 -4.98 1.07
CA VAL A 44 7.24 -5.22 2.51
C VAL A 44 6.02 -4.49 3.07
N GLY A 45 5.04 -5.26 3.54
CA GLY A 45 3.89 -4.74 4.29
C GLY A 45 4.19 -4.77 5.80
N ILE A 46 4.00 -3.63 6.47
CA ILE A 46 4.21 -3.51 7.92
C ILE A 46 2.92 -2.97 8.53
N VAL A 47 2.34 -3.75 9.44
CA VAL A 47 1.21 -3.31 10.27
C VAL A 47 1.68 -3.23 11.72
N VAL A 48 1.67 -2.02 12.27
CA VAL A 48 2.00 -1.81 13.69
C VAL A 48 0.70 -1.88 14.48
N ASP A 49 0.52 -2.96 15.23
CA ASP A 49 -0.72 -3.19 15.99
C ASP A 49 -0.95 -2.06 17.01
N GLN A 50 -2.20 -1.60 17.09
CA GLN A 50 -2.63 -0.50 17.97
C GLN A 50 -1.93 0.86 17.74
N MET A 51 -1.28 1.07 16.59
CA MET A 51 -0.66 2.36 16.27
C MET A 51 -1.69 3.40 15.83
N LYS A 52 -1.90 4.42 16.66
CA LYS A 52 -2.71 5.59 16.30
C LYS A 52 -1.89 6.52 15.41
N TYR A 53 -2.53 7.13 14.41
CA TYR A 53 -1.87 8.11 13.53
C TYR A 53 -1.22 9.27 14.32
N GLN A 54 -1.87 9.73 15.39
CA GLN A 54 -1.38 10.81 16.27
C GLN A 54 -0.01 10.50 16.91
N TYR A 55 0.41 9.23 17.01
CA TYR A 55 1.73 8.90 17.54
C TYR A 55 2.85 9.35 16.60
N LEU A 56 2.61 9.39 15.28
CA LEU A 56 3.59 9.89 14.32
C LEU A 56 3.96 11.35 14.58
N THR A 57 2.96 12.19 14.91
CA THR A 57 3.20 13.61 15.18
C THR A 57 3.61 13.87 16.62
N LYS A 58 2.98 13.18 17.60
CA LYS A 58 3.25 13.38 19.03
C LYS A 58 4.69 13.08 19.42
N PHE A 59 5.30 12.06 18.82
CA PHE A 59 6.65 11.61 19.16
C PHE A 59 7.67 11.92 18.06
N TRP A 60 7.35 12.87 17.17
CA TRP A 60 8.15 13.16 15.98
C TRP A 60 9.63 13.41 16.30
N ASP A 61 9.90 14.22 17.31
CA ASP A 61 11.27 14.59 17.70
C ASP A 61 12.05 13.43 18.34
N HIS A 62 11.36 12.37 18.76
CA HIS A 62 11.98 11.16 19.32
C HIS A 62 12.26 10.08 18.27
N TYR A 63 11.76 10.22 17.04
CA TYR A 63 12.05 9.27 15.96
C TYR A 63 13.38 9.56 15.28
N SER A 64 14.08 8.49 14.89
CA SER A 64 15.25 8.58 14.02
C SER A 64 14.86 8.91 12.58
N ASP A 65 15.82 9.47 11.83
CA ASP A 65 15.59 9.87 10.45
C ASP A 65 15.37 8.68 9.51
N GLU A 66 15.90 7.50 9.83
CA GLU A 66 15.81 6.28 9.02
C GLU A 66 14.56 5.41 9.28
N GLY A 67 13.66 5.85 10.17
CA GLY A 67 12.44 5.11 10.52
C GLY A 67 11.16 5.74 9.95
N PHE A 68 10.21 6.04 10.84
CA PHE A 68 8.95 6.70 10.46
C PHE A 68 9.16 8.03 9.74
N LYS A 69 10.20 8.81 10.11
CA LYS A 69 10.52 10.08 9.44
C LYS A 69 10.80 9.88 7.95
N ARG A 70 11.64 8.89 7.59
CA ARG A 70 11.91 8.53 6.20
C ARG A 70 10.63 8.17 5.44
N LEU A 71 9.75 7.35 6.03
CA LEU A 71 8.49 6.95 5.39
C LEU A 71 7.57 8.15 5.15
N VAL A 72 7.50 9.09 6.10
CA VAL A 72 6.66 10.29 6.01
C VAL A 72 7.23 11.33 5.04
N ASN A 73 8.54 11.57 5.06
CA ASN A 73 9.19 12.62 4.27
C ASN A 73 9.45 12.22 2.82
N ASN A 74 9.77 10.94 2.57
CA ASN A 74 10.18 10.45 1.25
C ASN A 74 9.14 9.52 0.60
N GLY A 75 8.00 9.31 1.27
CA GLY A 75 6.92 8.45 0.81
C GLY A 75 5.61 9.20 0.61
N PHE A 76 4.52 8.43 0.56
CA PHE A 76 3.17 8.96 0.52
C PHE A 76 2.49 8.76 1.87
N ASN A 77 1.94 9.83 2.46
CA ASN A 77 1.27 9.78 3.75
C ASN A 77 -0.23 10.05 3.61
N ALA A 78 -1.03 8.98 3.73
CA ALA A 78 -2.49 9.04 3.74
C ALA A 78 -3.04 9.46 5.11
N LYS A 79 -3.02 10.77 5.39
CA LYS A 79 -3.38 11.35 6.70
C LYS A 79 -4.84 11.13 7.15
N SER A 80 -5.74 10.85 6.20
CA SER A 80 -7.18 10.69 6.44
C SER A 80 -7.65 9.27 6.09
N ASN A 81 -6.87 8.25 6.48
CA ASN A 81 -7.24 6.86 6.30
C ASN A 81 -8.00 6.32 7.51
N HIS A 82 -9.12 5.62 7.28
CA HIS A 82 -10.02 5.13 8.32
C HIS A 82 -10.51 3.73 8.00
N TYR A 83 -10.78 2.94 9.05
CA TYR A 83 -11.51 1.68 8.89
C TYR A 83 -12.97 1.99 8.55
N GLY A 84 -13.46 1.46 7.42
CA GLY A 84 -14.85 1.58 6.98
C GLY A 84 -15.84 0.67 7.71
N TYR A 85 -15.54 0.25 8.94
CA TYR A 85 -16.34 -0.70 9.71
C TYR A 85 -16.18 -0.48 11.22
N ALA A 86 -17.15 -0.97 12.00
CA ALA A 86 -17.23 -0.70 13.43
C ALA A 86 -16.22 -1.49 14.29
N GLN A 87 -16.02 -2.78 14.00
CA GLN A 87 -15.23 -3.66 14.87
C GLN A 87 -13.73 -3.57 14.58
N THR A 88 -13.08 -2.53 15.12
CA THR A 88 -11.63 -2.28 14.98
C THR A 88 -10.80 -3.16 15.93
N SER A 89 -10.87 -4.47 15.73
CA SER A 89 -10.04 -5.46 16.45
C SER A 89 -8.96 -6.04 15.53
N THR A 90 -7.95 -6.69 16.10
CA THR A 90 -6.75 -7.16 15.37
C THR A 90 -7.10 -8.00 14.14
N GLY A 91 -7.89 -9.07 14.28
CA GLY A 91 -8.23 -9.99 13.19
C GLY A 91 -8.88 -9.28 11.98
N PRO A 92 -10.04 -8.61 12.17
CA PRO A 92 -10.67 -7.81 11.12
C PRO A 92 -9.71 -6.78 10.50
N GLY A 93 -8.93 -6.08 11.33
CA GLY A 93 -7.93 -5.10 10.90
C GLY A 93 -6.92 -5.65 9.90
N HIS A 94 -6.27 -6.76 10.25
CA HIS A 94 -5.24 -7.39 9.41
C HIS A 94 -5.87 -8.00 8.15
N SER A 95 -7.04 -8.65 8.27
CA SER A 95 -7.75 -9.19 7.11
C SER A 95 -8.14 -8.10 6.11
N THR A 96 -8.62 -6.94 6.57
CA THR A 96 -8.91 -5.81 5.67
C THR A 96 -7.68 -5.32 4.93
N VAL A 97 -6.55 -5.15 5.63
CA VAL A 97 -5.29 -4.69 5.00
C VAL A 97 -4.79 -5.71 3.98
N ALA A 98 -4.88 -7.00 4.29
CA ALA A 98 -4.40 -8.07 3.41
C ALA A 98 -5.27 -8.30 2.18
N THR A 99 -6.59 -8.07 2.28
CA THR A 99 -7.58 -8.41 1.24
C THR A 99 -8.11 -7.20 0.47
N GLY A 100 -7.97 -5.99 1.00
CA GLY A 100 -8.54 -4.78 0.41
C GLY A 100 -10.08 -4.69 0.52
N THR A 101 -10.72 -5.54 1.32
CA THR A 101 -12.17 -5.53 1.51
C THR A 101 -12.57 -5.47 2.99
N HIS A 102 -13.88 -5.38 3.25
CA HIS A 102 -14.44 -5.20 4.60
C HIS A 102 -14.81 -6.54 5.26
N PRO A 103 -15.01 -6.59 6.59
CA PRO A 103 -15.42 -7.80 7.31
C PRO A 103 -16.65 -8.51 6.76
N GLY A 104 -17.62 -7.77 6.20
CA GLY A 104 -18.80 -8.36 5.55
C GLY A 104 -18.51 -9.16 4.28
N VAL A 105 -17.31 -9.01 3.70
CA VAL A 105 -16.88 -9.73 2.48
C VAL A 105 -15.83 -10.78 2.82
N HIS A 106 -14.77 -10.42 3.56
CA HIS A 106 -13.69 -11.38 3.89
C HIS A 106 -14.05 -12.33 5.04
N GLY A 107 -15.17 -12.13 5.74
CA GLY A 107 -15.72 -13.06 6.74
C GLY A 107 -15.15 -12.94 8.16
N ILE A 108 -13.96 -12.38 8.33
CA ILE A 108 -13.37 -12.13 9.65
C ILE A 108 -14.01 -10.91 10.34
N ILE A 109 -15.07 -11.16 11.12
CA ILE A 109 -15.85 -10.13 11.82
C ILE A 109 -15.33 -9.76 13.21
N GLY A 110 -14.44 -10.57 13.79
CA GLY A 110 -13.83 -10.32 15.10
C GLY A 110 -12.64 -11.24 15.34
N ASN A 111 -11.92 -11.02 16.46
CA ASN A 111 -10.93 -12.02 16.94
C ASN A 111 -11.64 -13.34 17.31
N SER A 112 -12.86 -13.24 17.84
CA SER A 112 -13.75 -14.38 18.06
C SER A 112 -15.19 -13.97 17.75
N TRP A 113 -16.02 -14.93 17.39
CA TRP A 113 -17.46 -14.75 17.25
C TRP A 113 -18.23 -16.02 17.62
N PHE A 114 -19.51 -15.88 17.95
CA PHE A 114 -20.37 -17.02 18.19
C PHE A 114 -20.94 -17.55 16.88
N ASP A 115 -20.67 -18.81 16.56
CA ASP A 115 -21.33 -19.50 15.45
C ASP A 115 -22.61 -20.19 15.92
N LYS A 116 -23.73 -19.75 15.35
CA LYS A 116 -25.06 -20.27 15.68
C LYS A 116 -25.25 -21.73 15.25
N LYS A 117 -24.55 -22.19 14.21
CA LYS A 117 -24.70 -23.56 13.68
C LYS A 117 -24.06 -24.57 14.63
N SER A 118 -22.80 -24.34 15.00
CA SER A 118 -22.06 -25.19 15.94
C SER A 118 -22.36 -24.91 17.41
N LYS A 119 -23.03 -23.78 17.71
CA LYS A 119 -23.31 -23.27 19.06
C LYS A 119 -22.04 -23.05 19.90
N LYS A 120 -20.96 -22.60 19.25
CA LYS A 120 -19.65 -22.40 19.88
C LYS A 120 -19.09 -21.02 19.57
N SER A 121 -18.23 -20.53 20.45
CA SER A 121 -17.35 -19.42 20.12
C SER A 121 -16.21 -19.94 19.24
N ILE A 122 -16.02 -19.32 18.08
CA ILE A 122 -14.95 -19.60 17.14
C ILE A 122 -13.92 -18.48 17.28
N TYR A 123 -12.63 -18.83 17.36
CA TYR A 123 -11.53 -17.89 17.22
C TYR A 123 -11.12 -17.80 15.75
N CYS A 124 -10.72 -16.60 15.29
CA CYS A 124 -10.66 -16.27 13.88
C CYS A 124 -9.75 -17.16 13.02
N VAL A 125 -8.74 -17.77 13.63
CA VAL A 125 -7.76 -18.62 12.94
C VAL A 125 -7.70 -20.04 13.51
N ASP A 126 -8.60 -20.44 14.42
CA ASP A 126 -8.59 -21.81 14.96
C ASP A 126 -8.95 -22.83 13.89
N ASP A 127 -8.15 -23.89 13.77
CA ASP A 127 -8.43 -25.01 12.89
C ASP A 127 -7.82 -26.32 13.43
N PHE A 128 -8.69 -27.13 14.04
CA PHE A 128 -8.31 -28.40 14.67
C PHE A 128 -7.97 -29.52 13.67
N ASN A 129 -8.12 -29.28 12.36
CA ASN A 129 -7.65 -30.21 11.34
C ASN A 129 -6.13 -30.16 11.15
N TYR A 130 -5.47 -29.11 11.64
CA TYR A 130 -4.02 -28.94 11.56
C TYR A 130 -3.35 -29.20 12.91
N LYS A 131 -2.05 -29.45 12.87
CA LYS A 131 -1.22 -29.72 14.05
C LYS A 131 -0.07 -28.72 14.13
N THR A 132 0.28 -28.37 15.36
CA THR A 132 1.43 -27.51 15.63
C THR A 132 2.72 -28.10 15.05
N VAL A 133 3.49 -27.28 14.34
CA VAL A 133 4.81 -27.62 13.83
C VAL A 133 5.87 -26.85 14.63
N GLY A 134 6.97 -27.52 15.00
CA GLY A 134 8.09 -26.89 15.73
C GLY A 134 7.89 -26.74 17.25
N SER A 135 6.80 -27.23 17.81
CA SER A 135 6.52 -27.21 19.26
C SER A 135 5.59 -28.37 19.66
N LYS A 136 5.57 -28.73 20.95
CA LYS A 136 4.67 -29.76 21.53
C LYS A 136 3.32 -29.21 21.99
N THR A 137 3.11 -27.89 21.90
CA THR A 137 1.84 -27.26 22.32
C THR A 137 0.76 -27.42 21.27
N ASN A 138 -0.49 -27.11 21.61
CA ASN A 138 -1.61 -27.02 20.65
C ASN A 138 -1.80 -25.60 20.07
N GLN A 139 -0.87 -24.66 20.33
CA GLN A 139 -1.04 -23.28 19.91
C GLN A 139 -0.94 -23.08 18.39
N GLY A 140 -0.40 -24.05 17.64
CA GLY A 140 -0.27 -24.01 16.19
C GLY A 140 -1.39 -24.73 15.44
N GLU A 141 -2.48 -25.15 16.11
CA GLU A 141 -3.69 -25.67 15.45
C GLU A 141 -4.48 -24.52 14.82
N LYS A 142 -3.87 -23.89 13.79
CA LYS A 142 -4.31 -22.63 13.19
C LYS A 142 -4.30 -22.71 11.67
N SER A 143 -5.25 -22.03 11.02
CA SER A 143 -5.28 -21.90 9.56
C SER A 143 -6.06 -20.65 9.10
N PRO A 144 -5.90 -20.21 7.84
CA PRO A 144 -6.69 -19.12 7.28
C PRO A 144 -8.07 -19.57 6.77
N SER A 145 -8.58 -20.74 7.16
CA SER A 145 -9.81 -21.34 6.58
C SER A 145 -11.09 -20.50 6.75
N ASN A 146 -11.12 -19.61 7.74
CA ASN A 146 -12.23 -18.67 7.94
C ASN A 146 -12.17 -17.43 7.04
N LEU A 147 -11.07 -17.20 6.32
CA LEU A 147 -10.94 -16.08 5.39
C LEU A 147 -11.62 -16.45 4.05
N LEU A 148 -12.66 -15.70 3.68
CA LEU A 148 -13.52 -16.05 2.54
C LEU A 148 -13.06 -15.49 1.19
N THR A 149 -11.93 -14.79 1.16
CA THR A 149 -11.43 -14.10 -0.03
C THR A 149 -9.91 -14.19 -0.12
N THR A 150 -9.36 -13.88 -1.29
CA THR A 150 -7.92 -13.88 -1.51
C THR A 150 -7.27 -12.62 -0.95
N THR A 151 -6.01 -12.76 -0.59
CA THR A 151 -5.17 -11.64 -0.16
C THR A 151 -4.29 -11.15 -1.31
N LEU A 152 -3.71 -9.95 -1.18
CA LEU A 152 -2.64 -9.48 -2.08
C LEU A 152 -1.51 -10.53 -2.21
N SER A 153 -1.27 -11.25 -1.13
CA SER A 153 -0.27 -12.29 -1.02
C SER A 153 -0.62 -13.55 -1.84
N ASP A 154 -1.90 -13.94 -1.87
CA ASP A 154 -2.41 -15.02 -2.72
C ASP A 154 -2.36 -14.60 -4.20
N GLU A 155 -2.81 -13.39 -4.50
CA GLU A 155 -2.78 -12.85 -5.87
C GLU A 155 -1.36 -12.74 -6.42
N ASN A 156 -0.38 -12.35 -5.61
CA ASN A 156 1.03 -12.37 -6.00
C ASN A 156 1.50 -13.80 -6.35
N ARG A 157 1.09 -14.81 -5.58
CA ARG A 157 1.44 -16.21 -5.86
C ARG A 157 0.81 -16.66 -7.17
N VAL A 158 -0.47 -16.39 -7.38
CA VAL A 158 -1.18 -16.75 -8.62
C VAL A 158 -0.59 -16.05 -9.83
N ALA A 159 -0.40 -14.72 -9.77
CA ALA A 159 0.13 -13.90 -10.87
C ALA A 159 1.55 -14.29 -11.29
N THR A 160 2.32 -14.92 -10.39
CA THR A 160 3.69 -15.38 -10.66
C THR A 160 3.78 -16.88 -10.96
N ASN A 161 2.66 -17.55 -11.27
CA ASN A 161 2.59 -19.00 -11.45
C ASN A 161 3.24 -19.75 -10.27
N PHE A 162 2.96 -19.28 -9.05
CA PHE A 162 3.47 -19.77 -7.77
C PHE A 162 5.00 -19.72 -7.59
N LYS A 163 5.73 -19.00 -8.47
CA LYS A 163 7.18 -18.80 -8.37
C LYS A 163 7.55 -17.67 -7.41
N GLY A 164 6.70 -16.66 -7.27
CA GLY A 164 6.87 -15.57 -6.30
C GLY A 164 6.78 -16.11 -4.87
N LYS A 165 7.49 -15.47 -3.93
CA LYS A 165 7.48 -15.87 -2.51
C LYS A 165 6.61 -14.92 -1.71
N THR A 166 5.86 -15.49 -0.77
CA THR A 166 5.07 -14.75 0.22
C THR A 166 5.43 -15.31 1.59
N ILE A 167 5.78 -14.43 2.53
CA ILE A 167 6.17 -14.79 3.89
C ILE A 167 5.50 -13.79 4.84
N GLY A 168 4.78 -14.30 5.84
CA GLY A 168 4.23 -13.52 6.95
C GLY A 168 5.00 -13.82 8.24
N VAL A 169 5.28 -12.79 9.03
CA VAL A 169 5.95 -12.91 10.34
C VAL A 169 5.24 -12.01 11.34
N ALA A 170 4.73 -12.62 12.40
CA ALA A 170 4.09 -11.91 13.49
C ALA A 170 4.26 -12.70 14.81
N ILE A 171 4.13 -12.00 15.94
CA ILE A 171 4.08 -12.64 17.26
C ILE A 171 2.70 -13.28 17.49
N LYS A 172 1.67 -12.76 16.83
CA LYS A 172 0.29 -13.25 16.91
C LYS A 172 0.00 -14.18 15.75
N ASP A 173 -0.77 -15.23 16.00
CA ASP A 173 -1.23 -16.22 15.02
C ASP A 173 -2.14 -15.66 13.90
N ARG A 174 -2.70 -14.46 14.10
CA ARG A 174 -3.60 -13.74 13.19
C ARG A 174 -3.00 -12.44 12.62
N GLY A 175 -1.67 -12.31 12.68
CA GLY A 175 -0.92 -11.14 12.21
C GLY A 175 -0.46 -11.27 10.77
#